data_AF-A0A963E396-F1
#
_entry.id   AF-A0A963E396-F1
#
_cell.length_a   1.000
_cell.length_b   1.000
_cell.length_c   1.000
_cell.angle_alpha   90.00
_cell.angle_beta   90.00
_cell.angle_gamma   90.00
#
_symmetry.space_group_name_H-M   'P 1'
#
loop_
_entity.id
_entity.type
_entity.pdbx_description
1 polymer ?
#
loop_
_entity_poly.entity_id
_entity_poly.type
_entity_poly.pdbx_seq_one_letter_code
_entity_poly.pdbx_strand_id
1 'polypeptide(L)' 'LDEEFDLAYEWDDNVLNFTRSGVSGELVVEKKEVHIRVRLGFLLFAIKPRVEAEIHRFFDENFGPDSGPKV' A
#
# COMPACT_ATOMS: atom_id res chain seq x y z
N LEU A 1 10.34 15.66 -5.58
CA LEU A 1 9.75 14.64 -4.70
C LEU A 1 8.51 14.01 -5.35
N ASP A 2 7.70 14.77 -6.10
CA ASP A 2 6.54 14.20 -6.84
C ASP A 2 6.90 13.48 -8.16
N GLU A 3 8.06 13.79 -8.75
CA GLU A 3 8.47 13.21 -10.04
C GLU A 3 8.96 11.75 -9.95
N GLU A 4 9.30 11.25 -8.76
CA GLU A 4 9.98 9.96 -8.63
C GLU A 4 9.00 8.77 -8.63
N PHE A 5 7.70 8.99 -8.42
CA PHE A 5 6.73 7.89 -8.30
C PHE A 5 5.40 8.03 -9.08
N ASP A 6 5.06 9.22 -9.62
CA ASP A 6 3.78 9.46 -10.32
C ASP A 6 2.56 8.88 -9.57
N LEU A 7 2.55 9.10 -8.25
CA LEU A 7 1.55 8.57 -7.32
C LEU A 7 0.72 9.74 -6.79
N ALA A 8 -0.53 9.81 -7.22
CA ALA A 8 -1.52 10.69 -6.59
C ALA A 8 -2.02 10.02 -5.31
N TYR A 9 -2.08 10.77 -4.20
CA TYR A 9 -2.62 10.27 -2.95
C TYR A 9 -3.30 11.37 -2.14
N GLU A 10 -4.26 10.98 -1.31
CA GLU A 10 -4.96 11.85 -0.38
C GLU A 10 -5.32 11.09 0.90
N TRP A 11 -5.31 11.81 2.03
CA TRP A 11 -5.76 11.30 3.31
C TRP A 11 -7.17 11.80 3.61
N ASP A 12 -8.06 10.90 4.02
CA ASP A 12 -9.36 11.18 4.60
C ASP A 12 -9.47 10.44 5.95
N ASP A 13 -9.33 11.19 7.04
CA ASP A 13 -9.19 10.67 8.40
C ASP A 13 -8.08 9.61 8.51
N ASN A 14 -8.46 8.34 8.70
CA ASN A 14 -7.55 7.21 8.83
C ASN A 14 -7.39 6.40 7.53
N VAL A 15 -7.89 6.91 6.41
CA VAL A 15 -7.85 6.27 5.10
C VAL A 15 -6.93 7.04 4.16
N LEU A 16 -5.90 6.38 3.65
CA LEU A 16 -5.05 6.88 2.56
C LEU A 16 -5.55 6.32 1.24
N ASN A 17 -6.14 7.16 0.40
CA ASN A 17 -6.46 6.82 -0.98
C ASN A 17 -5.27 7.10 -1.88
N PHE A 18 -4.95 6.18 -2.80
CA PHE A 18 -3.84 6.34 -3.73
C PHE A 18 -4.16 5.83 -5.12
N THR A 19 -3.59 6.47 -6.14
CA THR A 19 -3.74 6.10 -7.54
C THR A 19 -2.46 6.40 -8.31
N ARG A 20 -2.05 5.43 -9.12
CA ARG A 20 -0.97 5.51 -10.11
C ARG A 20 -1.41 4.80 -11.38
N SER A 21 -0.74 5.05 -12.50
CA SER A 21 -0.97 4.27 -13.72
C SER A 21 -0.96 2.76 -13.46
N GLY A 22 -2.11 2.12 -13.69
CA GLY A 22 -2.32 0.68 -13.51
C GLY A 22 -2.59 0.20 -12.08
N VAL A 23 -2.55 1.05 -11.05
CA VAL A 23 -2.83 0.67 -9.66
C VAL A 23 -3.66 1.75 -8.96
N SER A 24 -4.73 1.35 -8.28
CA SER A 24 -5.46 2.23 -7.36
C SER A 24 -5.79 1.48 -6.09
N GLY A 25 -5.87 2.16 -4.96
CA GLY A 25 -6.21 1.50 -3.72
C GLY A 25 -6.45 2.45 -2.56
N GLU A 26 -6.73 1.84 -1.42
CA GLU A 26 -6.87 2.52 -0.15
C GLU A 26 -6.09 1.74 0.92
N LEU A 27 -5.55 2.47 1.89
CA LEU A 27 -4.91 1.94 3.08
C LEU A 27 -5.61 2.52 4.31
N VAL A 28 -6.29 1.67 5.07
CA VAL A 28 -7.00 2.05 6.29
C VAL A 28 -6.09 1.73 7.47
N VAL A 29 -5.77 2.74 8.27
CA VAL A 29 -4.95 2.60 9.48
C VAL A 29 -5.87 2.58 10.69
N GLU A 30 -5.89 1.45 11.39
CA GLU A 30 -6.61 1.30 12.64
C GLU A 30 -5.63 1.25 13.81
N LYS A 31 -6.13 1.26 15.04
CA LYS A 31 -5.28 1.32 16.26
C LYS A 31 -4.26 0.18 16.38
N LYS A 32 -4.52 -0.99 15.78
CA LYS A 32 -3.70 -2.20 15.92
C LYS A 32 -3.53 -2.97 14.62
N GLU A 33 -4.08 -2.46 13.53
CA GLU A 33 -4.10 -3.16 12.25
C GLU A 33 -4.07 -2.15 11.12
N VAL A 34 -3.61 -2.60 9.96
CA VAL A 34 -3.62 -1.83 8.73
C VAL A 34 -4.25 -2.70 7.66
N HIS A 35 -5.24 -2.17 6.97
CA HIS A 35 -5.92 -2.87 5.87
C HIS A 35 -5.57 -2.21 4.56
N ILE A 36 -5.09 -2.99 3.59
CA ILE A 36 -4.84 -2.49 2.24
C ILE A 36 -5.78 -3.17 1.24
N ARG A 37 -6.41 -2.35 0.40
CA ARG A 37 -7.21 -2.81 -0.74
C ARG A 37 -6.60 -2.24 -2.00
N VAL A 38 -6.18 -3.11 -2.91
CA VAL A 38 -5.55 -2.73 -4.18
C VAL A 38 -6.35 -3.27 -5.36
N ARG A 39 -6.57 -2.41 -6.34
CA ARG A 39 -7.11 -2.77 -7.66
C ARG A 39 -6.00 -2.59 -8.68
N LEU A 40 -5.76 -3.65 -9.45
CA LEU A 40 -4.80 -3.66 -10.54
C LEU A 40 -5.54 -3.46 -11.87
N GLY A 41 -5.01 -2.57 -12.69
CA GLY A 41 -5.38 -2.46 -14.09
C GLY A 41 -4.93 -3.69 -14.89
N PHE A 42 -5.48 -3.82 -16.09
CA PHE A 42 -5.31 -5.00 -16.94
C PHE A 42 -3.85 -5.45 -17.13
N LEU A 43 -2.94 -4.50 -17.37
CA LEU A 43 -1.51 -4.81 -17.59
C LEU A 43 -0.85 -5.47 -16.38
N LEU A 44 -1.16 -4.99 -15.17
CA LEU A 44 -0.53 -5.48 -13.94
C LEU A 44 -1.19 -6.74 -13.40
N PHE A 45 -2.38 -7.09 -13.89
CA PHE A 45 -3.06 -8.32 -13.49
C PHE A 45 -2.22 -9.58 -13.75
N ALA A 46 -1.46 -9.62 -14.85
CA ALA A 46 -0.58 -10.73 -15.20
C ALA A 46 0.55 -10.94 -14.16
N ILE A 47 0.97 -9.89 -13.46
CA ILE A 47 2.01 -9.93 -12.43
C ILE A 47 1.45 -9.79 -11.01
N LYS A 48 0.13 -9.95 -10.84
CA LYS A 48 -0.55 -9.83 -9.54
C LYS A 48 0.16 -10.58 -8.40
N PRO A 49 0.62 -11.85 -8.56
CA PRO A 49 1.29 -12.56 -7.47
C PRO A 49 2.56 -11.85 -6.96
N ARG A 50 3.30 -11.20 -7.85
CA ARG A 50 4.50 -10.43 -7.48
C ARG A 50 4.13 -9.15 -6.75
N VAL A 51 3.05 -8.49 -7.15
CA VAL A 51 2.54 -7.29 -6.47
C VAL A 51 2.06 -7.65 -5.06
N GLU A 52 1.31 -8.74 -4.91
CA GLU A 52 0.88 -9.24 -3.60
C GLU A 52 2.06 -9.58 -2.69
N ALA A 53 3.08 -10.26 -3.21
CA ALA A 53 4.29 -10.59 -2.43
C ALA A 53 5.04 -9.33 -1.97
N GLU A 54 5.12 -8.31 -2.83
CA GLU A 54 5.76 -7.03 -2.48
C GLU A 54 4.97 -6.27 -1.43
N ILE A 55 3.63 -6.26 -1.52
CA ILE A 55 2.75 -5.66 -0.50
C ILE A 55 2.94 -6.38 0.84
N HIS A 56 2.92 -7.71 0.86
CA HIS A 56 3.15 -8.47 2.10
C HIS A 56 4.53 -8.18 2.69
N ARG A 57 5.60 -8.20 1.88
CA ARG A 57 6.94 -7.86 2.36
C ARG A 57 6.99 -6.47 2.98
N PHE A 58 6.43 -5.47 2.31
CA PHE A 58 6.36 -4.11 2.85
C PHE A 58 5.60 -4.08 4.18
N PHE A 59 4.48 -4.79 4.28
CA PHE A 59 3.71 -4.86 5.52
C PHE A 59 4.46 -5.57 6.64
N ASP A 60 5.14 -6.68 6.36
CA ASP A 60 5.92 -7.41 7.34
C ASP A 60 7.09 -6.57 7.86
N GLU A 61 7.74 -5.80 6.99
CA GLU A 61 8.86 -4.91 7.34
C GLU A 61 8.44 -3.68 8.16
N ASN A 62 7.23 -3.14 7.92
CA ASN A 62 6.79 -1.87 8.51
C ASN A 62 5.74 -2.04 9.62
N PHE A 63 4.99 -3.13 9.62
CA PHE A 63 3.86 -3.39 10.53
C PHE A 63 3.85 -4.82 11.11
N GLY A 64 4.78 -5.69 10.71
CA GLY A 64 4.95 -7.02 11.29
C GLY A 64 5.37 -7.01 12.77
N PRO A 65 5.44 -8.18 13.42
CA PRO A 65 5.66 -8.31 14.87
C PRO A 65 6.95 -7.63 15.38
N ASP A 66 7.97 -7.57 14.53
CA ASP A 66 9.28 -7.01 14.84
C ASP A 66 9.39 -5.49 14.54
N SER A 67 8.31 -4.88 14.03
CA SER A 67 8.23 -3.46 13.62
C SER A 67 7.86 -2.52 14.77
N GLY A 68 7.77 -3.05 15.99
CA GLY A 68 7.45 -2.25 17.18
C GLY A 68 8.41 -1.07 17.38
N PRO A 69 8.01 -0.02 18.10
CA PRO A 69 8.87 1.12 18.37
C PRO A 69 10.18 0.64 19.00
N LYS A 70 11.30 0.88 18.31
CA LYS A 70 12.63 0.75 18.92
C LYS A 70 12.83 1.98 19.82
N VAL A 71 12.24 1.93 21.02
CA VAL A 71 12.55 2.85 22.13
C VAL A 71 13.68 2.29 22.97
#